data_AF-A0A803QM38-F1
#
_entry.id   AF-A0A803QM38-F1
#
_cell.length_a   1.000
_cell.length_b   1.000
_cell.length_c   1.000
_cell.angle_alpha   90.00
_cell.angle_beta   90.00
_cell.angle_gamma   90.00
#
_symmetry.space_group_name_H-M   'P 1'
#
loop_
_entity.id
_entity.type
_entity.pdbx_description
1 polymer ?
#
loop_
_entity_poly.entity_id
_entity_poly.type
_entity_poly.pdbx_seq_one_letter_code
_entity_poly.pdbx_strand_id
1 'polypeptide(L)'
;MEFFNKAKAVRLKSHLGKYLIADKDEETVRQTHNNGSSRRAWWTVELVEGKSHVIRLKSFNGKYLTASDDAFLLGMTGKKVLLREASSSNTASFEWEPRTEGFQQIKLKSGKGRKYLRANGGTPPWRNTVTYDVPYRTATQSWILWNVEAVGLDNNYDDVEVEEHLSMEEEEDIESVSCPRMVRLRSHHDKYLLADEDEESVVQDRNGLVRNATWSVELLEEANVLRLKSCYGKYLMASNMPFLLGMTGKKVIQNLPKRLDSSLEWEPIREGFQVRLKTRYGQFLRANTGLPPWRNSITHDIPHRTSTQDWILWDVDVIEIRVPSPFRPRPRSAPVEALHSPPTIEIASPRRNKKSSSFDFDSGLVMKGEGRMIYYRVSNKKEEIDDGEEELSFMFKGSGVEELKQRLKNDTGLNDVVICSHNPLNGQLYPLRLHLPPNNIDMHVVVVPSSSLSEVLK
;
A
#
# COMPACT_ATOMS: atom_id res chain seq x y z
N MET A 1 11.94 -0.47 27.61
CA MET A 1 11.31 -1.37 28.60
C MET A 1 9.83 -1.08 28.83
N GLU A 2 9.39 0.19 28.90
CA GLU A 2 7.98 0.50 29.17
C GLU A 2 6.96 -0.16 28.22
N PHE A 3 7.29 -0.31 26.94
CA PHE A 3 6.39 -0.92 25.94
C PHE A 3 6.05 -2.40 26.22
N PHE A 4 6.96 -3.14 26.88
CA PHE A 4 6.81 -4.57 27.14
C PHE A 4 6.24 -4.86 28.54
N ASN A 5 6.32 -3.89 29.46
CA ASN A 5 5.79 -4.03 30.82
C ASN A 5 4.29 -3.66 30.89
N LYS A 6 3.78 -2.92 29.90
CA LYS A 6 2.40 -2.42 29.88
C LYS A 6 1.45 -3.27 29.02
N ALA A 7 1.96 -4.15 28.16
CA ALA A 7 1.17 -4.90 27.18
C ALA A 7 1.45 -6.40 27.24
N LYS A 8 0.40 -7.23 27.33
CA LYS A 8 0.48 -8.71 27.30
C LYS A 8 0.97 -9.23 25.94
N ALA A 9 0.67 -8.50 24.87
CA ALA A 9 1.07 -8.84 23.51
C ALA A 9 1.47 -7.59 22.72
N VAL A 10 2.41 -7.77 21.77
CA VAL A 10 2.95 -6.71 20.93
C VAL A 10 3.04 -7.12 19.47
N ARG A 11 3.19 -6.13 18.60
CA ARG A 11 3.60 -6.29 17.20
C ARG A 11 4.90 -5.55 16.98
N LEU A 12 5.77 -6.13 16.16
CA LEU A 12 7.07 -5.56 15.85
C LEU A 12 7.09 -5.16 14.37
N LYS A 13 7.20 -3.86 14.10
CA LYS A 13 7.23 -3.28 12.76
C LYS A 13 8.65 -2.88 12.37
N SER A 14 9.14 -3.37 11.25
CA SER A 14 10.49 -3.10 10.74
C SER A 14 10.59 -1.72 10.10
N HIS A 15 11.82 -1.29 9.80
CA HIS A 15 12.12 -0.09 9.02
C HIS A 15 11.46 -0.05 7.61
N LEU A 16 11.02 -1.19 7.08
CA LEU A 16 10.30 -1.29 5.80
C LEU A 16 8.77 -1.15 5.96
N GLY A 17 8.30 -0.84 7.17
CA GLY A 17 6.88 -0.80 7.50
C GLY A 17 6.20 -2.17 7.56
N LYS A 18 6.97 -3.27 7.61
CA LYS A 18 6.47 -4.65 7.63
C LYS A 18 6.48 -5.22 9.04
N TYR A 19 5.53 -6.09 9.37
CA TYR A 19 5.44 -6.72 10.69
C TYR A 19 6.16 -8.07 10.73
N LEU A 20 6.84 -8.36 11.84
CA LEU A 20 7.36 -9.69 12.16
C LEU A 20 6.21 -10.67 12.35
N ILE A 21 6.25 -11.79 11.62
CA ILE A 21 5.24 -12.84 11.70
C ILE A 21 5.83 -14.23 11.91
N ALA A 22 5.10 -15.06 12.63
CA ALA A 22 5.27 -16.50 12.67
C ALA A 22 4.76 -17.12 11.36
N ASP A 23 5.58 -17.94 10.69
CA ASP A 23 5.14 -18.59 9.45
C ASP A 23 4.16 -19.76 9.71
N LYS A 24 3.43 -20.17 8.66
CA LYS A 24 2.47 -21.29 8.75
C LYS A 24 3.16 -22.65 8.89
N ASP A 25 4.45 -22.74 8.57
CA ASP A 25 5.26 -23.93 8.80
C ASP A 25 5.57 -24.16 10.29
N GLU A 26 5.21 -23.19 11.14
CA GLU A 26 5.47 -23.19 12.58
C GLU A 26 6.95 -23.31 12.97
N GLU A 27 7.86 -23.09 12.03
CA GLU A 27 9.30 -23.18 12.24
C GLU A 27 9.98 -21.86 11.87
N THR A 28 9.51 -21.16 10.85
CA THR A 28 10.19 -19.97 10.34
C THR A 28 9.49 -18.68 10.74
N VAL A 29 10.23 -17.58 10.64
CA VAL A 29 9.72 -16.23 10.81
C VAL A 29 10.11 -15.36 9.64
N ARG A 30 9.24 -14.41 9.31
CA ARG A 30 9.46 -13.46 8.22
C ARG A 30 8.80 -12.12 8.52
N GLN A 31 9.04 -11.14 7.65
CA GLN A 31 8.34 -9.87 7.70
C GLN A 31 7.32 -9.77 6.55
N THR A 32 6.15 -9.18 6.82
CA THR A 32 5.12 -8.94 5.80
C THR A 32 4.43 -7.60 6.00
N HIS A 33 3.98 -6.98 4.91
CA HIS A 33 3.26 -5.72 4.95
C HIS A 33 1.80 -5.89 5.43
N ASN A 34 1.26 -7.12 5.40
CA ASN A 34 -0.19 -7.35 5.31
C ASN A 34 -0.83 -8.03 6.52
N ASN A 35 -0.07 -8.27 7.60
CA ASN A 35 -0.56 -9.05 8.75
C ASN A 35 -0.49 -8.33 10.10
N GLY A 36 -0.41 -7.00 10.14
CA GLY A 36 -0.46 -6.27 11.42
C GLY A 36 -1.67 -6.67 12.30
N SER A 37 -2.82 -6.99 11.71
CA SER A 37 -4.01 -7.45 12.46
C SER A 37 -4.07 -8.97 12.68
N SER A 38 -3.28 -9.76 11.96
CA SER A 38 -3.29 -11.23 12.11
C SER A 38 -2.66 -11.62 13.45
N ARG A 39 -3.26 -12.60 14.15
CA ARG A 39 -2.66 -13.23 15.34
C ARG A 39 -1.23 -13.73 15.10
N ARG A 40 -0.86 -14.01 13.84
CA ARG A 40 0.50 -14.41 13.45
C ARG A 40 1.56 -13.31 13.64
N ALA A 41 1.14 -12.05 13.68
CA ALA A 41 2.01 -10.90 13.99
C ALA A 41 1.98 -10.52 15.47
N TRP A 42 1.14 -11.18 16.27
CA TRP A 42 1.02 -10.92 17.70
C TRP A 42 2.00 -11.82 18.43
N TRP A 43 2.81 -11.19 19.25
CA TRP A 43 3.81 -11.86 20.06
C TRP A 43 3.45 -11.62 21.52
N THR A 44 3.07 -12.69 22.21
CA THR A 44 2.87 -12.64 23.66
C THR A 44 4.22 -12.42 24.31
N VAL A 45 4.28 -11.43 25.19
CA VAL A 45 5.51 -11.05 25.89
C VAL A 45 5.54 -11.80 27.21
N GLU A 46 6.50 -12.69 27.38
CA GLU A 46 6.76 -13.37 28.64
C GLU A 46 8.03 -12.81 29.27
N LEU A 47 7.93 -12.28 30.49
CA LEU A 47 9.09 -11.81 31.24
C LEU A 47 9.85 -13.01 31.80
N VAL A 48 11.18 -12.93 31.78
CA VAL A 48 12.02 -13.99 32.35
C VAL A 48 12.19 -13.77 33.85
N GLU A 49 11.83 -14.78 34.64
CA GLU A 49 11.98 -14.76 36.10
C GLU A 49 13.45 -14.48 36.49
N GLY A 50 13.64 -13.54 37.42
CA GLY A 50 14.97 -13.07 37.84
C GLY A 50 15.70 -12.16 36.83
N LYS A 51 15.17 -11.97 35.61
CA LYS A 51 15.75 -11.10 34.57
C LYS A 51 14.70 -10.15 33.99
N SER A 52 14.30 -9.15 34.77
CA SER A 52 13.24 -8.20 34.39
C SER A 52 13.50 -7.38 33.11
N HIS A 53 14.73 -7.35 32.60
CA HIS A 53 15.14 -6.67 31.36
C HIS A 53 15.17 -7.60 30.13
N VAL A 54 14.79 -8.87 30.31
CA VAL A 54 14.81 -9.91 29.28
C VAL A 54 13.40 -10.43 29.07
N ILE A 55 13.04 -10.61 27.81
CA ILE A 55 11.73 -11.12 27.40
C ILE A 55 11.89 -12.37 26.55
N ARG A 56 10.83 -13.18 26.51
CA ARG A 56 10.59 -14.20 25.50
C ARG A 56 9.38 -13.77 24.69
N LEU A 57 9.46 -13.96 23.37
CA LEU A 57 8.38 -13.65 22.45
C LEU A 57 7.75 -14.96 22.00
N LYS A 58 6.50 -15.18 22.39
CA LYS A 58 5.74 -16.38 22.08
C LYS A 58 4.75 -16.09 20.95
N SER A 59 4.78 -16.91 19.90
CA SER A 59 3.84 -16.82 18.79
C SER A 59 2.48 -17.41 19.17
N PHE A 60 1.48 -17.15 18.33
CA PHE A 60 0.10 -17.64 18.50
C PHE A 60 -0.04 -19.18 18.61
N ASN A 61 0.93 -19.93 18.10
CA ASN A 61 0.98 -21.40 18.16
C ASN A 61 1.78 -21.92 19.38
N GLY A 62 2.10 -21.04 20.35
CA GLY A 62 2.77 -21.42 21.60
C GLY A 62 4.30 -21.59 21.51
N LYS A 63 4.90 -21.50 20.32
CA LYS A 63 6.35 -21.57 20.11
C LYS A 63 7.03 -20.23 20.37
N TYR A 64 8.33 -20.24 20.60
CA TYR A 64 9.12 -19.07 20.96
C TYR A 64 10.07 -18.65 19.84
N LEU A 65 10.21 -17.34 19.68
CA LEU A 65 11.20 -16.73 18.80
C LEU A 65 12.61 -17.06 19.30
N THR A 66 13.38 -17.78 18.48
CA THR A 66 14.62 -18.44 18.90
C THR A 66 15.78 -18.08 17.98
N ALA A 67 16.91 -17.69 18.56
CA ALA A 67 18.16 -17.46 17.85
C ALA A 67 18.91 -18.78 17.63
N SER A 68 19.04 -19.23 16.37
CA SER A 68 19.81 -20.42 16.01
C SER A 68 21.30 -20.09 15.78
N ASP A 69 22.19 -21.08 15.89
CA ASP A 69 23.58 -20.93 15.43
C ASP A 69 23.76 -21.13 13.93
N ASP A 70 22.73 -21.63 13.25
CA ASP A 70 22.76 -21.89 11.81
C ASP A 70 22.93 -20.61 11.01
N ALA A 71 23.84 -20.65 10.04
CA ALA A 71 23.94 -19.61 9.02
C ALA A 71 22.63 -19.55 8.22
N PHE A 72 22.19 -18.33 7.87
CA PHE A 72 20.99 -18.15 7.07
C PHE A 72 21.16 -18.71 5.64
N LEU A 73 22.21 -18.26 4.95
CA LEU A 73 22.58 -18.71 3.61
C LEU A 73 24.10 -18.62 3.44
N LEU A 74 24.70 -19.59 2.73
CA LEU A 74 26.14 -19.60 2.46
C LEU A 74 26.55 -18.33 1.70
N GLY A 75 27.58 -17.63 2.18
CA GLY A 75 28.05 -16.37 1.58
C GLY A 75 27.26 -15.12 1.99
N MET A 76 26.20 -15.24 2.78
CA MET A 76 25.44 -14.10 3.33
C MET A 76 25.70 -13.94 4.83
N THR A 77 25.57 -12.71 5.35
CA THR A 77 25.67 -12.47 6.79
C THR A 77 24.34 -12.73 7.49
N GLY A 78 24.42 -13.07 8.78
CA GLY A 78 23.27 -13.29 9.65
C GLY A 78 22.98 -14.77 9.89
N LYS A 79 22.51 -15.04 11.10
CA LYS A 79 22.10 -16.36 11.56
C LYS A 79 20.58 -16.49 11.57
N LYS A 80 20.07 -17.72 11.46
CA LYS A 80 18.63 -17.99 11.41
C LYS A 80 17.94 -17.62 12.72
N VAL A 81 16.70 -17.17 12.57
CA VAL A 81 15.73 -17.01 13.66
C VAL A 81 14.58 -17.95 13.36
N LEU A 82 14.19 -18.75 14.34
CA LEU A 82 13.24 -19.87 14.20
C LEU A 82 12.19 -19.82 15.31
N LEU A 83 11.14 -20.61 15.15
CA LEU A 83 10.16 -20.92 16.18
C LEU A 83 10.47 -22.29 16.76
N ARG A 84 10.61 -22.36 18.09
CA ARG A 84 10.89 -23.61 18.81
C ARG A 84 10.11 -23.67 20.11
N GLU A 85 9.79 -24.87 20.56
CA GLU A 85 9.22 -25.09 21.88
C GLU A 85 10.24 -24.77 22.97
N ALA A 86 9.76 -24.36 24.15
CA ALA A 86 10.64 -24.06 25.26
C ALA A 86 11.39 -25.31 25.71
N SER A 87 12.72 -25.21 25.78
CA SER A 87 13.58 -26.28 26.32
C SER A 87 14.33 -25.78 27.54
N SER A 88 14.41 -26.60 28.60
CA SER A 88 15.15 -26.30 29.83
C SER A 88 16.67 -26.25 29.63
N SER A 89 17.21 -26.86 28.57
CA SER A 89 18.66 -26.98 28.33
C SER A 89 19.30 -25.78 27.62
N ASN A 90 18.53 -24.89 26.99
CA ASN A 90 19.06 -23.75 26.23
C ASN A 90 18.18 -22.49 26.35
N THR A 91 18.03 -21.96 27.56
CA THR A 91 17.16 -20.80 27.81
C THR A 91 17.60 -19.54 27.06
N ALA A 92 18.91 -19.33 26.88
CA ALA A 92 19.48 -18.14 26.24
C ALA A 92 19.10 -17.99 24.75
N SER A 93 18.75 -19.06 24.05
CA SER A 93 18.31 -18.98 22.64
C SER A 93 16.94 -18.33 22.47
N PHE A 94 16.10 -18.39 23.50
CA PHE A 94 14.73 -17.85 23.51
C PHE A 94 14.66 -16.43 24.08
N GLU A 95 15.76 -15.98 24.69
CA GLU A 95 15.84 -14.72 25.42
C GLU A 95 16.20 -13.56 24.49
N TRP A 96 15.48 -12.44 24.63
CA TRP A 96 15.73 -11.19 23.92
C TRP A 96 15.76 -10.03 24.91
N GLU A 97 16.76 -9.17 24.81
CA GLU A 97 16.95 -7.97 25.63
C GLU A 97 16.55 -6.73 24.79
N PRO A 98 15.38 -6.11 25.05
CA PRO A 98 14.94 -4.92 24.33
C PRO A 98 15.72 -3.68 24.77
N ARG A 99 16.34 -2.99 23.82
CA ARG A 99 17.08 -1.75 24.04
C ARG A 99 16.42 -0.62 23.27
N THR A 100 16.03 0.44 23.95
CA THR A 100 15.44 1.63 23.33
C THR A 100 16.48 2.41 22.55
N GLU A 101 16.14 2.78 21.32
CA GLU A 101 16.94 3.62 20.43
C GLU A 101 16.09 4.84 20.04
N GLY A 102 16.42 6.00 20.61
CA GLY A 102 15.60 7.21 20.45
C GLY A 102 14.22 7.10 21.11
N PHE A 103 13.22 7.77 20.54
CA PHE A 103 11.91 7.96 21.19
C PHE A 103 10.90 6.82 20.98
N GLN A 104 10.99 6.05 19.89
CA GLN A 104 9.94 5.06 19.51
C GLN A 104 10.47 3.73 18.96
N GLN A 105 11.78 3.61 18.74
CA GLN A 105 12.38 2.41 18.15
C GLN A 105 13.13 1.59 19.21
N ILE A 106 13.25 0.29 18.96
CA ILE A 106 14.02 -0.63 19.78
C ILE A 106 14.96 -1.49 18.93
N LYS A 107 15.98 -2.02 19.59
CA LYS A 107 16.79 -3.16 19.15
C LYS A 107 16.50 -4.34 20.07
N LEU A 108 16.35 -5.54 19.51
CA LEU A 108 16.17 -6.77 20.28
C LEU A 108 17.48 -7.56 20.26
N LYS A 109 18.25 -7.51 21.35
CA LYS A 109 19.53 -8.23 21.45
C LYS A 109 19.29 -9.67 21.88
N SER A 110 19.90 -10.64 21.21
CA SER A 110 19.76 -12.06 21.56
C SER A 110 20.51 -12.40 22.85
N GLY A 111 19.92 -13.24 23.70
CA GLY A 111 20.55 -13.79 24.90
C GLY A 111 21.80 -14.64 24.62
N LYS A 112 21.95 -15.17 23.39
CA LYS A 112 23.15 -15.92 22.98
C LYS A 112 24.37 -15.05 22.68
N GLY A 113 24.26 -13.71 22.65
CA GLY A 113 25.41 -12.88 22.36
C GLY A 113 25.13 -11.40 22.11
N ARG A 114 25.95 -10.77 21.26
CA ARG A 114 25.90 -9.31 20.99
C ARG A 114 25.18 -8.94 19.69
N LYS A 115 24.41 -9.87 19.12
CA LYS A 115 23.68 -9.69 17.85
C LYS A 115 22.24 -9.28 18.10
N TYR A 116 21.63 -8.62 17.11
CA TYR A 116 20.28 -8.07 17.19
C TYR A 116 19.36 -8.69 16.15
N LEU A 117 18.07 -8.77 16.48
CA LEU A 117 17.04 -9.17 15.53
C LEU A 117 17.02 -8.20 14.33
N ARG A 118 17.16 -8.75 13.12
CA ARG A 118 17.35 -8.00 11.88
C ARG A 118 16.27 -8.35 10.86
N ALA A 119 15.56 -7.34 10.39
CA ALA A 119 14.61 -7.40 9.29
C ALA A 119 15.35 -7.20 7.95
N ASN A 120 15.49 -8.26 7.15
CA ASN A 120 16.27 -8.18 5.91
C ASN A 120 15.48 -7.58 4.74
N GLY A 121 16.03 -6.53 4.14
CA GLY A 121 15.59 -5.99 2.86
C GLY A 121 16.31 -6.61 1.66
N GLY A 122 16.01 -6.11 0.46
CA GLY A 122 16.77 -6.45 -0.75
C GLY A 122 16.10 -7.45 -1.69
N THR A 123 16.92 -8.18 -2.46
CA THR A 123 16.47 -9.18 -3.43
C THR A 123 16.30 -10.55 -2.78
N PRO A 124 15.50 -11.45 -3.36
CA PRO A 124 15.50 -12.86 -2.98
C PRO A 124 16.92 -13.45 -3.05
N PRO A 125 17.28 -14.41 -2.17
CA PRO A 125 16.43 -15.04 -1.15
C PRO A 125 16.34 -14.25 0.17
N TRP A 126 16.98 -13.09 0.27
CA TRP A 126 17.09 -12.32 1.52
C TRP A 126 15.83 -11.51 1.84
N ARG A 127 15.15 -11.06 0.78
CA ARG A 127 13.92 -10.26 0.86
C ARG A 127 12.92 -10.89 1.83
N ASN A 128 12.40 -10.06 2.74
CA ASN A 128 11.37 -10.44 3.72
C ASN A 128 11.80 -11.45 4.78
N THR A 129 13.06 -11.88 4.83
CA THR A 129 13.52 -12.79 5.87
C THR A 129 13.86 -12.04 7.16
N VAL A 130 13.90 -12.78 8.26
CA VAL A 130 14.32 -12.28 9.56
C VAL A 130 15.48 -13.13 10.05
N THR A 131 16.55 -12.46 10.42
CA THR A 131 17.79 -13.08 10.92
C THR A 131 18.20 -12.35 12.19
N TYR A 132 19.31 -12.74 12.81
CA TYR A 132 19.95 -11.88 13.80
C TYR A 132 21.43 -11.71 13.50
N ASP A 133 21.89 -10.47 13.59
CA ASP A 133 23.25 -10.07 13.22
C ASP A 133 23.62 -8.71 13.83
N VAL A 134 24.88 -8.28 13.63
CA VAL A 134 25.29 -6.90 13.83
C VAL A 134 25.50 -6.25 12.46
N PRO A 135 24.77 -5.18 12.11
CA PRO A 135 25.01 -4.48 10.85
C PRO A 135 26.36 -3.75 10.90
N TYR A 136 27.23 -4.03 9.92
CA TYR A 136 28.55 -3.39 9.80
C TYR A 136 28.55 -2.16 8.89
N ARG A 137 27.51 -1.99 8.06
CA ARG A 137 27.39 -0.90 7.09
C ARG A 137 26.38 0.14 7.58
N THR A 138 26.64 1.41 7.31
CA THR A 138 25.74 2.52 7.64
C THR A 138 24.35 2.32 7.04
N ALA A 139 24.28 1.86 5.78
CA ALA A 139 23.03 1.62 5.06
C ALA A 139 22.12 0.52 5.68
N THR A 140 22.68 -0.37 6.51
CA THR A 140 21.92 -1.47 7.14
C THR A 140 21.71 -1.29 8.64
N GLN A 141 22.13 -0.16 9.22
CA GLN A 141 21.94 0.13 10.64
C GLN A 141 20.47 0.15 11.05
N SER A 142 19.59 0.63 10.17
CA SER A 142 18.14 0.65 10.42
C SER A 142 17.49 -0.73 10.40
N TRP A 143 18.18 -1.77 9.91
CA TRP A 143 17.58 -3.10 9.72
C TRP A 143 17.34 -3.83 11.03
N ILE A 144 18.01 -3.41 12.10
CA ILE A 144 17.83 -3.95 13.46
C ILE A 144 16.88 -3.13 14.32
N LEU A 145 16.29 -2.07 13.74
CA LEU A 145 15.36 -1.19 14.41
C LEU A 145 13.92 -1.66 14.18
N TRP A 146 13.17 -1.75 15.27
CA TRP A 146 11.78 -2.16 15.30
C TRP A 146 10.94 -1.15 16.06
N ASN A 147 9.78 -0.79 15.52
CA ASN A 147 8.74 -0.10 16.27
C ASN A 147 7.88 -1.14 17.00
N VAL A 148 7.59 -0.90 18.27
CA VAL A 148 6.72 -1.75 19.08
C VAL A 148 5.33 -1.16 19.13
N GLU A 149 4.33 -1.93 18.72
CA GLU A 149 2.93 -1.56 18.83
C GLU A 149 2.25 -2.49 19.83
N ALA A 150 1.74 -1.95 20.93
CA ALA A 150 0.97 -2.71 21.92
C ALA A 150 -0.37 -3.16 21.33
N VAL A 151 -0.78 -4.39 21.63
CA VAL A 151 -2.11 -4.91 21.28
C VAL A 151 -3.00 -4.81 22.52
N GLY A 152 -4.01 -3.94 22.49
CA GLY A 152 -4.95 -3.75 23.60
C GLY A 152 -5.89 -4.94 23.76
N LEU A 153 -5.98 -5.49 24.98
CA LEU A 153 -6.92 -6.53 25.36
C LEU A 153 -8.29 -5.93 25.68
N ASP A 154 -9.02 -5.51 24.65
CA ASP A 154 -10.47 -5.28 24.77
C ASP A 154 -11.17 -6.47 24.11
N ASN A 155 -10.93 -7.70 24.59
CA ASN A 155 -11.72 -8.88 24.29
C ASN A 155 -11.40 -9.98 25.31
N ASN A 156 -12.34 -10.22 26.23
CA ASN A 156 -12.44 -11.43 27.04
C ASN A 156 -12.27 -12.66 26.15
N TYR A 157 -11.17 -13.36 26.29
CA TYR A 157 -11.01 -14.77 25.96
C TYR A 157 -10.08 -15.31 27.05
N ASP A 158 -10.67 -15.46 28.24
CA ASP A 158 -10.10 -16.28 29.30
C ASP A 158 -10.24 -17.77 28.91
N ASP A 159 -9.33 -18.55 29.46
CA ASP A 159 -9.19 -20.00 29.35
C ASP A 159 -10.52 -20.77 29.31
N VAL A 160 -10.71 -21.58 28.27
CA VAL A 160 -11.55 -22.79 28.37
C VAL A 160 -10.93 -23.89 27.52
N GLU A 161 -10.40 -24.90 28.20
CA GLU A 161 -10.14 -26.24 27.69
C GLU A 161 -11.44 -26.81 27.11
N VAL A 162 -11.43 -27.23 25.85
CA VAL A 162 -12.59 -27.84 25.21
C VAL A 162 -12.57 -29.34 25.53
N GLU A 163 -13.31 -29.75 26.55
CA GLU A 163 -13.92 -31.09 26.55
C GLU A 163 -15.21 -31.03 25.72
N GLU A 164 -15.33 -32.03 24.83
CA GLU A 164 -16.51 -32.30 24.02
C GLU A 164 -17.74 -32.50 24.90
N HIS A 165 -18.89 -31.92 24.53
CA HIS A 165 -20.16 -32.65 24.51
C HIS A 165 -21.25 -31.88 23.75
N LEU A 166 -21.89 -32.61 22.83
CA LEU A 166 -23.07 -32.25 22.06
C LEU A 166 -24.31 -32.01 22.94
N SER A 167 -25.08 -30.96 22.64
CA SER A 167 -26.54 -31.09 22.47
C SER A 167 -27.10 -29.88 21.73
N MET A 168 -27.82 -30.19 20.66
CA MET A 168 -28.67 -29.31 19.87
C MET A 168 -29.78 -28.72 20.74
N GLU A 169 -30.04 -27.42 20.59
CA GLU A 169 -31.38 -26.86 20.62
C GLU A 169 -31.36 -25.53 19.83
N GLU A 170 -32.34 -25.42 18.94
CA GLU A 170 -32.49 -24.41 17.90
C GLU A 170 -32.88 -23.05 18.49
N GLU A 171 -32.21 -21.98 18.06
CA GLU A 171 -32.82 -20.64 18.02
C GLU A 171 -32.60 -20.04 16.64
N GLU A 172 -33.72 -19.57 16.08
CA GLU A 172 -33.94 -19.19 14.69
C GLU A 172 -33.13 -17.95 14.25
N ASP A 173 -32.52 -18.11 13.06
CA ASP A 173 -32.12 -17.15 12.04
C ASP A 173 -32.17 -15.65 12.38
N ILE A 174 -31.12 -15.18 13.08
CA ILE A 174 -30.53 -13.88 12.74
C ILE A 174 -29.80 -14.09 11.42
N GLU A 175 -30.39 -13.58 10.33
CA GLU A 175 -29.79 -13.54 9.00
C GLU A 175 -28.33 -13.10 9.11
N SER A 176 -27.45 -14.09 8.99
CA SER A 176 -26.03 -13.90 9.22
C SER A 176 -25.51 -12.93 8.17
N VAL A 177 -25.23 -11.69 8.59
CA VAL A 177 -24.43 -10.77 7.78
C VAL A 177 -23.00 -11.30 7.84
N SER A 178 -22.74 -12.37 7.08
CA SER A 178 -21.40 -12.84 6.77
C SER A 178 -20.71 -11.70 6.03
N CYS A 179 -19.83 -10.99 6.73
CA CYS A 179 -19.02 -9.98 6.09
C CYS A 179 -18.12 -10.68 5.05
N PRO A 180 -18.23 -10.31 3.76
CA PRO A 180 -17.45 -10.97 2.74
C PRO A 180 -15.96 -10.75 3.02
N ARG A 181 -15.17 -11.81 2.89
CA ARG A 181 -13.71 -11.73 3.05
C ARG A 181 -13.17 -10.84 1.94
N MET A 182 -12.63 -9.68 2.29
CA MET A 182 -12.00 -8.80 1.31
C MET A 182 -10.53 -9.15 1.16
N VAL A 183 -10.00 -9.04 -0.05
CA VAL A 183 -8.59 -9.29 -0.37
C VAL A 183 -8.05 -8.24 -1.34
N ARG A 184 -6.72 -8.11 -1.39
CA ARG A 184 -6.00 -7.50 -2.52
C ARG A 184 -5.05 -8.53 -3.08
N LEU A 185 -4.88 -8.54 -4.39
CA LEU A 185 -3.98 -9.46 -5.07
C LEU A 185 -2.77 -8.67 -5.55
N ARG A 186 -1.57 -9.05 -5.08
CA ARG A 186 -0.32 -8.39 -5.45
C ARG A 186 0.51 -9.31 -6.34
N SER A 187 0.82 -8.85 -7.54
CA SER A 187 1.60 -9.60 -8.51
C SER A 187 3.07 -9.73 -8.10
N HIS A 188 3.78 -10.64 -8.76
CA HIS A 188 5.23 -10.76 -8.67
C HIS A 188 6.00 -9.44 -8.94
N HIS A 189 5.38 -8.48 -9.63
CA HIS A 189 5.98 -7.17 -9.93
C HIS A 189 5.72 -6.10 -8.84
N ASP A 190 5.30 -6.52 -7.63
CA ASP A 190 4.96 -5.63 -6.51
C ASP A 190 3.87 -4.60 -6.89
N LYS A 191 2.90 -5.01 -7.73
CA LYS A 191 1.73 -4.21 -8.12
C LYS A 191 0.45 -4.94 -7.79
N TYR A 192 -0.60 -4.21 -7.46
CA TYR A 192 -1.90 -4.71 -7.07
C TYR A 192 -2.83 -4.86 -8.27
N LEU A 193 -3.70 -5.86 -8.25
CA LEU A 193 -4.82 -5.98 -9.19
C LEU A 193 -5.88 -4.93 -8.86
N LEU A 194 -6.14 -4.02 -9.80
CA LEU A 194 -7.12 -2.95 -9.66
C LEU A 194 -8.27 -3.14 -10.66
N ALA A 195 -9.48 -2.90 -10.18
CA ALA A 195 -10.64 -2.62 -11.02
C ALA A 195 -10.52 -1.19 -11.57
N ASP A 196 -10.45 -1.03 -12.88
CA ASP A 196 -10.28 0.30 -13.48
C ASP A 196 -11.59 1.12 -13.39
N GLU A 197 -11.47 2.44 -13.50
CA GLU A 197 -12.59 3.38 -13.35
C GLU A 197 -13.57 3.34 -14.52
N ASP A 198 -13.17 2.75 -15.66
CA ASP A 198 -14.06 2.45 -16.79
C ASP A 198 -15.10 1.36 -16.47
N GLU A 199 -14.98 0.74 -15.30
CA GLU A 199 -15.78 -0.39 -14.83
C GLU A 199 -15.84 -1.59 -15.78
N GLU A 200 -14.87 -1.73 -16.69
CA GLU A 200 -14.75 -2.83 -17.64
C GLU A 200 -13.36 -3.45 -17.54
N SER A 201 -12.33 -2.62 -17.55
CA SER A 201 -10.94 -3.07 -17.54
C SER A 201 -10.46 -3.40 -16.13
N VAL A 202 -9.45 -4.26 -16.08
CA VAL A 202 -8.65 -4.50 -14.88
C VAL A 202 -7.18 -4.28 -15.21
N VAL A 203 -6.50 -3.59 -14.32
CA VAL A 203 -5.11 -3.14 -14.49
C VAL A 203 -4.30 -3.51 -13.26
N GLN A 204 -3.01 -3.20 -13.30
CA GLN A 204 -2.17 -3.26 -12.11
C GLN A 204 -1.48 -1.93 -11.82
N ASP A 205 -1.42 -1.57 -10.54
CA ASP A 205 -0.75 -0.37 -10.05
C ASP A 205 -0.01 -0.61 -8.73
N ARG A 206 0.98 0.22 -8.39
CA ARG A 206 1.72 0.10 -7.12
C ARG A 206 0.86 0.50 -5.91
N ASN A 207 -0.16 1.33 -6.11
CA ASN A 207 -1.01 1.84 -5.04
C ASN A 207 -2.08 0.81 -4.63
N GLY A 208 -1.76 -0.05 -3.68
CA GLY A 208 -2.71 -1.02 -3.12
C GLY A 208 -3.68 -0.49 -2.07
N LEU A 209 -3.65 0.81 -1.75
CA LEU A 209 -4.51 1.42 -0.73
C LEU A 209 -5.83 1.96 -1.32
N VAL A 210 -5.93 2.03 -2.65
CA VAL A 210 -7.17 2.45 -3.31
C VAL A 210 -8.25 1.39 -3.17
N ARG A 211 -9.51 1.85 -3.10
CA ARG A 211 -10.67 0.96 -3.04
C ARG A 211 -10.72 0.00 -4.23
N ASN A 212 -10.27 0.45 -5.41
CA ASN A 212 -10.16 -0.30 -6.65
C ASN A 212 -9.28 -1.55 -6.54
N ALA A 213 -8.33 -1.58 -5.61
CA ALA A 213 -7.45 -2.73 -5.38
C ALA A 213 -8.12 -3.81 -4.49
N THR A 214 -9.30 -3.52 -3.94
CA THR A 214 -9.99 -4.38 -2.98
C THR A 214 -11.05 -5.22 -3.67
N TRP A 215 -11.00 -6.52 -3.43
CA TRP A 215 -11.87 -7.53 -4.03
C TRP A 215 -12.57 -8.34 -2.93
N SER A 216 -13.89 -8.42 -2.98
CA SER A 216 -14.64 -9.33 -2.11
C SER A 216 -14.57 -10.75 -2.65
N VAL A 217 -14.31 -11.72 -1.79
CA VAL A 217 -14.20 -13.13 -2.16
C VAL A 217 -15.51 -13.84 -1.84
N GLU A 218 -16.11 -14.43 -2.87
CA GLU A 218 -17.22 -15.37 -2.76
C GLU A 218 -16.69 -16.78 -3.00
N LEU A 219 -16.80 -17.67 -2.01
CA LEU A 219 -16.33 -19.06 -2.10
C LEU A 219 -17.49 -19.94 -2.56
N LEU A 220 -17.25 -20.77 -3.57
CA LEU A 220 -18.16 -21.84 -3.99
C LEU A 220 -17.54 -23.16 -3.52
N GLU A 221 -17.83 -23.52 -2.27
CA GLU A 221 -17.18 -24.64 -1.56
C GLU A 221 -17.40 -25.99 -2.27
N GLU A 222 -18.55 -26.18 -2.90
CA GLU A 222 -18.89 -27.38 -3.69
C GLU A 222 -17.93 -27.65 -4.86
N ALA A 223 -17.31 -26.60 -5.40
CA ALA A 223 -16.47 -26.67 -6.59
C ALA A 223 -15.02 -26.25 -6.35
N ASN A 224 -14.63 -25.90 -5.11
CA ASN A 224 -13.31 -25.37 -4.76
C ASN A 224 -12.86 -24.16 -5.63
N VAL A 225 -13.82 -23.38 -6.11
CA VAL A 225 -13.57 -22.16 -6.89
C VAL A 225 -14.02 -20.94 -6.11
N LEU A 226 -13.46 -19.78 -6.48
CA LEU A 226 -13.86 -18.49 -5.92
C LEU A 226 -14.27 -17.52 -7.03
N ARG A 227 -15.08 -16.53 -6.65
CA ARG A 227 -15.38 -15.35 -7.46
C ARG A 227 -14.87 -14.12 -6.74
N LEU A 228 -14.28 -13.20 -7.51
CA LEU A 228 -13.71 -11.95 -7.01
C LEU A 228 -14.59 -10.80 -7.47
N LYS A 229 -15.21 -10.10 -6.52
CA LYS A 229 -16.10 -8.97 -6.79
C LYS A 229 -15.38 -7.65 -6.54
N SER A 230 -15.34 -6.78 -7.54
CA SER A 230 -14.73 -5.46 -7.48
C SER A 230 -15.53 -4.50 -6.62
N CYS A 231 -14.94 -3.33 -6.34
CA CYS A 231 -15.60 -2.24 -5.64
C CYS A 231 -16.83 -1.66 -6.39
N TYR A 232 -16.97 -1.97 -7.67
CA TYR A 232 -18.11 -1.60 -8.53
C TYR A 232 -19.21 -2.68 -8.55
N GLY A 233 -19.08 -3.74 -7.76
CA GLY A 233 -20.04 -4.84 -7.72
C GLY A 233 -19.99 -5.79 -8.91
N LYS A 234 -18.96 -5.69 -9.77
CA LYS A 234 -18.71 -6.55 -10.93
C LYS A 234 -17.72 -7.66 -10.58
N TYR A 235 -17.70 -8.75 -11.33
CA TYR A 235 -16.81 -9.88 -11.07
C TYR A 235 -15.60 -9.90 -12.00
N LEU A 236 -14.45 -10.33 -11.48
CA LEU A 236 -13.27 -10.61 -12.29
C LEU A 236 -13.56 -11.78 -13.23
N MET A 237 -13.54 -11.51 -14.52
CA MET A 237 -13.99 -12.41 -15.59
C MET A 237 -12.85 -12.70 -16.57
N ALA A 238 -12.62 -13.99 -16.83
CA ALA A 238 -11.77 -14.46 -17.90
C ALA A 238 -12.52 -14.41 -19.24
N SER A 239 -12.28 -13.38 -20.07
CA SER A 239 -12.95 -13.26 -21.37
C SER A 239 -12.31 -14.15 -22.44
N ASN A 240 -13.02 -14.42 -23.53
CA ASN A 240 -12.46 -15.08 -24.71
C ASN A 240 -11.79 -14.12 -25.70
N MET A 241 -11.74 -12.83 -25.39
CA MET A 241 -11.16 -11.82 -26.27
C MET A 241 -9.63 -11.85 -26.21
N PRO A 242 -8.91 -11.90 -27.35
CA PRO A 242 -7.47 -11.70 -27.35
C PRO A 242 -7.15 -10.27 -26.87
N PHE A 243 -6.05 -10.09 -26.12
CA PHE A 243 -5.70 -8.77 -25.61
C PHE A 243 -5.00 -7.89 -26.65
N LEU A 244 -3.90 -8.39 -27.24
CA LEU A 244 -3.18 -7.70 -28.31
C LEU A 244 -2.86 -8.67 -29.44
N LEU A 245 -3.03 -8.21 -30.68
CA LEU A 245 -2.72 -8.98 -31.87
C LEU A 245 -1.22 -9.34 -31.88
N GLY A 246 -0.91 -10.63 -32.05
CA GLY A 246 0.47 -11.13 -32.07
C GLY A 246 1.09 -11.35 -30.67
N MET A 247 0.38 -11.06 -29.58
CA MET A 247 0.81 -11.38 -28.21
C MET A 247 -0.03 -12.53 -27.64
N THR A 248 0.52 -13.25 -26.64
CA THR A 248 -0.19 -14.36 -25.98
C THR A 248 -1.13 -13.87 -24.90
N GLY A 249 -2.17 -14.63 -24.58
CA GLY A 249 -3.10 -14.34 -23.49
C GLY A 249 -4.35 -13.56 -23.90
N LYS A 250 -5.42 -13.81 -23.15
CA LYS A 250 -6.76 -13.24 -23.36
C LYS A 250 -7.09 -12.20 -22.30
N LYS A 251 -7.94 -11.22 -22.62
CA LYS A 251 -8.31 -10.11 -21.73
C LYS A 251 -9.01 -10.66 -20.48
N VAL A 252 -8.60 -10.19 -19.31
CA VAL A 252 -9.39 -10.30 -18.09
C VAL A 252 -10.09 -8.96 -17.90
N ILE A 253 -11.38 -9.00 -17.57
CA ILE A 253 -12.22 -7.82 -17.40
C ILE A 253 -12.98 -7.90 -16.08
N GLN A 254 -13.61 -6.82 -15.66
CA GLN A 254 -14.66 -6.84 -14.65
C GLN A 254 -16.02 -6.77 -15.35
N ASN A 255 -16.92 -7.70 -15.04
CA ASN A 255 -18.25 -7.73 -15.64
C ASN A 255 -19.27 -8.38 -14.70
N LEU A 256 -20.55 -8.07 -14.89
CA LEU A 256 -21.67 -8.70 -14.18
C LEU A 256 -22.64 -9.30 -15.21
N PRO A 257 -22.44 -10.56 -15.63
CA PRO A 257 -23.33 -11.20 -16.60
C PRO A 257 -24.71 -11.48 -15.98
N LYS A 258 -25.74 -11.56 -16.83
CA LYS A 258 -27.13 -11.88 -16.41
C LYS A 258 -27.24 -13.19 -15.63
N ARG A 259 -26.35 -14.14 -15.91
CA ARG A 259 -26.20 -15.40 -15.18
C ARG A 259 -24.72 -15.57 -14.87
N LEU A 260 -24.41 -15.91 -13.62
CA LEU A 260 -23.04 -16.20 -13.21
C LEU A 260 -22.64 -17.54 -13.85
N ASP A 261 -21.53 -17.52 -14.59
CA ASP A 261 -21.01 -18.69 -15.31
C ASP A 261 -19.55 -18.96 -14.92
N SER A 262 -18.99 -20.02 -15.51
CA SER A 262 -17.62 -20.43 -15.20
C SER A 262 -16.52 -19.48 -15.70
N SER A 263 -16.86 -18.41 -16.42
CA SER A 263 -15.88 -17.38 -16.78
C SER A 263 -15.50 -16.49 -15.59
N LEU A 264 -16.32 -16.50 -14.53
CA LEU A 264 -16.11 -15.76 -13.28
C LEU A 264 -15.38 -16.59 -12.21
N GLU A 265 -15.20 -17.88 -12.47
CA GLU A 265 -14.74 -18.86 -11.49
C GLU A 265 -13.23 -19.07 -11.61
N TRP A 266 -12.55 -18.88 -10.50
CA TRP A 266 -11.10 -19.05 -10.39
C TRP A 266 -10.77 -20.13 -9.37
N GLU A 267 -10.05 -21.16 -9.80
CA GLU A 267 -9.49 -22.21 -8.95
C GLU A 267 -8.18 -21.69 -8.32
N PRO A 268 -8.12 -21.48 -6.99
CA PRO A 268 -6.90 -21.06 -6.32
C PRO A 268 -5.97 -22.25 -6.09
N ILE A 269 -4.82 -22.25 -6.77
CA ILE A 269 -3.76 -23.26 -6.59
C ILE A 269 -2.64 -22.66 -5.76
N ARG A 270 -2.34 -23.26 -4.62
CA ARG A 270 -1.27 -22.80 -3.72
C ARG A 270 0.10 -23.21 -4.26
N GLU A 271 1.02 -22.24 -4.31
CA GLU A 271 2.42 -22.44 -4.68
C GLU A 271 3.31 -21.70 -3.67
N GLY A 272 3.78 -22.45 -2.67
CA GLY A 272 4.45 -21.85 -1.51
C GLY A 272 3.55 -20.85 -0.79
N PHE A 273 3.97 -19.59 -0.75
CA PHE A 273 3.22 -18.49 -0.11
C PHE A 273 2.36 -17.68 -1.08
N GLN A 274 2.42 -18.00 -2.37
CA GLN A 274 1.69 -17.34 -3.43
C GLN A 274 0.56 -18.26 -3.92
N VAL A 275 -0.36 -17.68 -4.66
CA VAL A 275 -1.45 -18.40 -5.31
C VAL A 275 -1.39 -18.17 -6.81
N ARG A 276 -1.72 -19.21 -7.56
CA ARG A 276 -2.12 -19.11 -8.95
C ARG A 276 -3.64 -19.17 -9.01
N LEU A 277 -4.25 -18.28 -9.79
CA LEU A 277 -5.68 -18.29 -10.02
C LEU A 277 -5.93 -18.87 -11.40
N LYS A 278 -6.47 -20.08 -11.45
CA LYS A 278 -6.65 -20.86 -12.68
C LYS A 278 -8.10 -20.77 -13.15
N THR A 279 -8.29 -20.53 -14.44
CA THR A 279 -9.61 -20.59 -15.07
C THR A 279 -10.03 -22.04 -15.24
N ARG A 280 -11.34 -22.27 -15.43
CA ARG A 280 -11.87 -23.62 -15.74
C ARG A 280 -11.18 -24.29 -16.94
N TYR A 281 -10.68 -23.50 -17.89
CA TYR A 281 -10.00 -23.98 -19.10
C TYR A 281 -8.49 -24.18 -18.93
N GLY A 282 -7.96 -24.03 -17.70
CA GLY A 282 -6.56 -24.31 -17.38
C GLY A 282 -5.57 -23.17 -17.61
N GLN A 283 -6.05 -21.97 -17.94
CA GLN A 283 -5.22 -20.77 -18.07
C GLN A 283 -5.09 -20.07 -16.72
N PHE A 284 -4.04 -19.28 -16.50
CA PHE A 284 -3.79 -18.64 -15.22
C PHE A 284 -3.88 -17.12 -15.32
N LEU A 285 -4.42 -16.48 -14.28
CA LEU A 285 -4.39 -15.02 -14.13
C LEU A 285 -2.94 -14.54 -14.14
N ARG A 286 -2.62 -13.65 -15.06
CA ARG A 286 -1.26 -13.17 -15.33
C ARG A 286 -1.19 -11.64 -15.27
N ALA A 287 -0.22 -11.14 -14.52
CA ALA A 287 0.14 -9.73 -14.46
C ALA A 287 1.20 -9.40 -15.52
N ASN A 288 0.85 -8.57 -16.51
CA ASN A 288 1.77 -8.22 -17.57
C ASN A 288 2.65 -7.02 -17.23
N THR A 289 3.93 -7.14 -17.58
CA THR A 289 4.88 -6.01 -17.61
C THR A 289 5.38 -5.79 -19.04
N GLY A 290 6.12 -4.70 -19.30
CA GLY A 290 6.70 -4.42 -20.62
C GLY A 290 6.32 -3.06 -21.16
N LEU A 291 6.00 -2.94 -22.45
CA LEU A 291 5.63 -1.69 -23.11
C LEU A 291 4.11 -1.51 -23.17
N PRO A 292 3.57 -0.28 -23.10
CA PRO A 292 2.16 -0.05 -23.36
C PRO A 292 1.77 -0.49 -24.78
N PRO A 293 0.54 -0.98 -25.02
CA PRO A 293 -0.56 -1.13 -24.06
C PRO A 293 -0.51 -2.43 -23.24
N TRP A 294 0.50 -3.27 -23.43
CA TRP A 294 0.71 -4.52 -22.66
C TRP A 294 1.10 -4.26 -21.20
N ARG A 295 1.87 -3.20 -20.97
CA ARG A 295 2.27 -2.76 -19.64
C ARG A 295 1.04 -2.57 -18.76
N ASN A 296 1.10 -3.12 -17.56
CA ASN A 296 0.07 -3.00 -16.54
C ASN A 296 -1.27 -3.67 -16.88
N SER A 297 -1.37 -4.42 -17.98
CA SER A 297 -2.59 -5.16 -18.27
C SER A 297 -2.66 -6.47 -17.47
N ILE A 298 -3.88 -7.00 -17.36
CA ILE A 298 -4.15 -8.29 -16.75
C ILE A 298 -4.73 -9.20 -17.83
N THR A 299 -4.15 -10.39 -17.97
CA THR A 299 -4.60 -11.40 -18.93
C THR A 299 -4.74 -12.74 -18.24
N HIS A 300 -5.35 -13.70 -18.91
CA HIS A 300 -5.20 -15.10 -18.53
C HIS A 300 -4.48 -15.86 -19.64
N ASP A 301 -3.45 -16.62 -19.25
CA ASP A 301 -2.53 -17.27 -20.17
C ASP A 301 -1.79 -18.46 -19.51
N ILE A 302 -1.10 -19.26 -20.30
CA ILE A 302 -0.16 -20.27 -19.81
C ILE A 302 1.25 -19.79 -20.17
N PRO A 303 2.07 -19.36 -19.19
CA PRO A 303 3.43 -18.95 -19.48
C PRO A 303 4.24 -20.11 -20.08
N HIS A 304 4.77 -19.94 -21.28
CA HIS A 304 5.62 -20.94 -21.93
C HIS A 304 7.12 -20.66 -21.75
N ARG A 305 7.49 -19.42 -21.38
CA ARG A 305 8.88 -19.01 -21.17
C ARG A 305 9.20 -18.99 -19.69
N THR A 306 10.41 -19.46 -19.33
CA THR A 306 10.92 -19.45 -17.96
C THR A 306 10.87 -18.05 -17.32
N SER A 307 11.23 -17.01 -18.06
CA SER A 307 11.22 -15.61 -17.58
C SER A 307 9.82 -15.05 -17.24
N THR A 308 8.75 -15.72 -17.68
CA THR A 308 7.35 -15.29 -17.47
C THR A 308 6.58 -16.22 -16.54
N GLN A 309 7.20 -17.30 -16.04
CA GLN A 309 6.53 -18.27 -15.15
C GLN A 309 6.03 -17.60 -13.87
N ASP A 310 6.80 -16.67 -13.32
CA ASP A 310 6.42 -16.01 -12.06
C ASP A 310 5.31 -14.96 -12.23
N TRP A 311 4.91 -14.62 -13.48
CA TRP A 311 3.92 -13.56 -13.74
C TRP A 311 2.49 -13.98 -13.38
N ILE A 312 2.28 -15.27 -13.15
CA ILE A 312 1.00 -15.85 -12.71
C ILE A 312 0.92 -16.06 -11.19
N LEU A 313 1.98 -15.68 -10.46
CA LEU A 313 2.04 -15.78 -9.01
C LEU A 313 1.51 -14.51 -8.36
N TRP A 314 0.57 -14.69 -7.43
CA TRP A 314 -0.09 -13.62 -6.70
C TRP A 314 0.06 -13.81 -5.20
N ASP A 315 0.49 -12.77 -4.50
CA ASP A 315 0.34 -12.67 -3.05
C ASP A 315 -1.09 -12.20 -2.72
N VAL A 316 -1.71 -12.81 -1.71
CA VAL A 316 -3.06 -12.46 -1.26
C VAL A 316 -3.00 -11.70 0.05
N ASP A 317 -3.53 -10.47 0.04
CA ASP A 317 -3.58 -9.55 1.17
C ASP A 317 -5.01 -9.48 1.71
N VAL A 318 -5.31 -10.19 2.80
CA VAL A 318 -6.66 -10.19 3.39
C VAL A 318 -6.92 -8.87 4.13
N ILE A 319 -8.05 -8.22 3.83
CA ILE A 319 -8.56 -7.02 4.51
C ILE A 319 -9.72 -7.44 5.41
N GLU A 320 -9.56 -7.28 6.72
CA GLU A 320 -10.59 -7.61 7.71
C GLU A 320 -11.55 -6.43 7.88
N ILE A 321 -12.85 -6.64 7.59
CA ILE A 321 -13.91 -5.66 7.86
C ILE A 321 -14.27 -5.74 9.34
N ARG A 322 -14.06 -4.66 10.09
CA ARG A 322 -14.74 -4.46 11.38
C ARG A 322 -16.21 -4.17 11.09
N VAL A 323 -17.12 -5.05 11.52
CA VAL A 323 -18.53 -4.71 11.67
C VAL A 323 -18.61 -3.68 12.80
N PRO A 324 -19.17 -2.48 12.58
CA PRO A 324 -19.55 -1.61 13.68
C PRO A 324 -20.59 -2.37 14.50
N SER A 325 -20.25 -2.72 15.74
CA SER A 325 -21.21 -3.19 16.73
C SER A 325 -22.42 -2.23 16.75
N PRO A 326 -23.66 -2.74 16.77
CA PRO A 326 -24.83 -1.88 16.87
C PRO A 326 -24.73 -1.02 18.12
N PHE A 327 -24.88 0.29 17.93
CA PHE A 327 -24.78 1.34 18.93
C PHE A 327 -25.31 0.92 20.31
N ARG A 328 -24.43 0.84 21.31
CA ARG A 328 -24.87 0.93 22.72
C ARG A 328 -25.28 2.39 22.99
N PRO A 329 -26.51 2.67 23.44
CA PRO A 329 -26.88 4.02 23.85
C PRO A 329 -26.02 4.45 25.04
N ARG A 330 -25.46 5.66 25.00
CA ARG A 330 -24.81 6.26 26.17
C ARG A 330 -25.83 6.40 27.31
N PRO A 331 -25.46 6.13 28.58
CA PRO A 331 -26.35 6.39 29.70
C PRO A 331 -26.65 7.90 29.79
N ARG A 332 -27.92 8.23 29.97
CA ARG A 332 -28.42 9.58 30.25
C ARG A 332 -27.77 10.10 31.54
N SER A 333 -27.05 11.21 31.47
CA SER A 333 -26.73 12.03 32.63
C SER A 333 -27.95 12.86 33.04
N ALA A 334 -28.36 12.76 34.30
CA ALA A 334 -29.42 13.53 34.93
C ALA A 334 -29.09 15.05 35.00
N PRO A 335 -30.09 15.93 35.19
CA PRO A 335 -29.97 17.37 34.92
C PRO A 335 -29.25 18.11 36.06
N VAL A 336 -28.39 19.07 35.70
CA VAL A 336 -27.84 20.06 36.63
C VAL A 336 -28.45 21.41 36.29
N GLU A 337 -29.08 22.00 37.30
CA GLU A 337 -29.79 23.27 37.28
C GLU A 337 -28.88 24.44 36.86
N ALA A 338 -29.51 25.38 36.15
CA ALA A 338 -28.91 26.59 35.63
C ALA A 338 -28.65 27.61 36.74
N LEU A 339 -27.46 28.22 36.76
CA LEU A 339 -27.27 29.58 37.23
C LEU A 339 -26.12 30.30 36.48
N HIS A 340 -26.54 31.34 35.75
CA HIS A 340 -25.87 32.64 35.53
C HIS A 340 -25.17 32.91 34.18
N SER A 341 -25.58 34.07 33.65
CA SER A 341 -25.47 34.61 32.30
C SER A 341 -24.10 35.20 31.94
N PRO A 342 -23.75 35.32 30.64
CA PRO A 342 -22.59 36.09 30.16
C PRO A 342 -22.96 37.54 29.80
N PRO A 343 -22.04 38.52 29.91
CA PRO A 343 -22.24 39.84 29.32
C PRO A 343 -21.68 39.92 27.89
N THR A 344 -22.48 40.52 27.02
CA THR A 344 -22.17 40.95 25.65
C THR A 344 -21.48 42.32 25.66
N ILE A 345 -20.41 42.52 24.88
CA ILE A 345 -20.05 43.84 24.32
C ILE A 345 -19.44 43.64 22.92
N GLU A 346 -20.13 44.19 21.91
CA GLU A 346 -19.62 44.43 20.55
C GLU A 346 -18.87 45.77 20.50
N ILE A 347 -17.95 45.97 19.53
CA ILE A 347 -17.93 47.09 18.56
C ILE A 347 -16.55 47.28 17.88
N ALA A 348 -16.63 47.45 16.55
CA ALA A 348 -15.79 48.20 15.60
C ALA A 348 -14.51 47.60 14.98
N SER A 349 -14.58 47.46 13.66
CA SER A 349 -13.45 47.49 12.71
C SER A 349 -13.01 48.93 12.39
N PRO A 350 -11.79 49.11 11.85
CA PRO A 350 -11.66 49.99 10.68
C PRO A 350 -10.79 49.43 9.53
N ARG A 351 -11.04 49.99 8.34
CA ARG A 351 -10.52 49.64 7.01
C ARG A 351 -9.16 50.29 6.69
N ARG A 352 -8.34 49.54 5.92
CA ARG A 352 -7.40 49.90 4.82
C ARG A 352 -6.54 51.19 4.91
N ASN A 353 -5.22 51.02 4.76
CA ASN A 353 -4.43 51.72 3.72
C ASN A 353 -3.10 51.02 3.39
N LYS A 354 -2.76 50.99 2.10
CA LYS A 354 -1.49 50.52 1.51
C LYS A 354 -0.38 51.57 1.73
N LYS A 355 0.85 51.13 1.99
CA LYS A 355 2.11 51.63 1.36
C LYS A 355 3.26 50.65 1.65
N SER A 356 4.19 50.59 0.69
CA SER A 356 5.24 49.62 0.41
C SER A 356 6.57 49.86 1.15
N SER A 357 7.48 48.87 1.00
CA SER A 357 8.92 48.76 1.37
C SER A 357 9.18 47.92 2.64
N SER A 358 10.15 47.01 2.75
CA SER A 358 11.11 46.35 1.84
C SER A 358 11.96 45.39 2.72
N PHE A 359 12.38 44.23 2.20
CA PHE A 359 13.41 43.28 2.74
C PHE A 359 13.01 42.52 4.03
N ASP A 360 13.28 41.23 4.30
CA ASP A 360 14.10 40.17 3.69
C ASP A 360 13.58 38.76 4.10
N PHE A 361 13.88 37.78 3.23
CA PHE A 361 14.02 36.33 3.39
C PHE A 361 13.55 35.62 4.70
N ASP A 362 12.50 34.80 4.60
CA ASP A 362 12.50 33.47 5.25
C ASP A 362 11.64 32.48 4.46
N SER A 363 12.24 31.34 4.13
CA SER A 363 11.64 30.26 3.34
C SER A 363 10.73 29.42 4.22
N GLY A 364 9.46 29.79 4.29
CA GLY A 364 8.41 29.04 4.99
C GLY A 364 7.33 28.51 4.05
N LEU A 365 7.15 27.18 4.07
CA LEU A 365 5.87 26.48 3.86
C LEU A 365 5.16 26.74 2.52
N VAL A 366 5.50 25.95 1.50
CA VAL A 366 4.64 25.81 0.32
C VAL A 366 3.33 25.13 0.74
N MET A 367 2.27 25.94 0.79
CA MET A 367 0.89 25.52 0.82
C MET A 367 0.65 24.50 -0.31
N LYS A 368 0.22 23.31 0.07
CA LYS A 368 -0.11 22.18 -0.81
C LYS A 368 -1.34 22.54 -1.65
N GLY A 369 -1.13 23.20 -2.79
CA GLY A 369 -2.19 23.59 -3.71
C GLY A 369 -2.56 22.44 -4.65
N GLU A 370 -3.85 22.06 -4.68
CA GLU A 370 -4.42 21.23 -5.74
C GLU A 370 -4.31 21.97 -7.09
N GLY A 371 -3.52 21.45 -8.02
CA GLY A 371 -3.31 21.97 -9.38
C GLY A 371 -2.02 21.43 -10.01
N ARG A 372 -1.82 21.64 -11.31
CA ARG A 372 -0.54 21.41 -12.02
C ARG A 372 0.25 22.70 -12.14
N MET A 373 1.57 22.65 -12.10
CA MET A 373 2.40 23.80 -12.45
C MET A 373 2.51 23.92 -13.97
N ILE A 374 2.20 25.09 -14.52
CA ILE A 374 2.43 25.40 -15.92
C ILE A 374 3.63 26.32 -15.99
N TYR A 375 4.69 25.86 -16.65
CA TYR A 375 5.85 26.65 -17.05
C TYR A 375 5.62 27.13 -18.48
N TYR A 376 5.81 28.41 -18.73
CA TYR A 376 5.61 28.96 -20.06
C TYR A 376 6.64 30.00 -20.47
N ARG A 377 6.88 30.06 -21.78
CA ARG A 377 7.68 31.09 -22.43
C ARG A 377 6.89 31.68 -23.58
N VAL A 378 7.03 32.98 -23.83
CA VAL A 378 6.42 33.67 -24.97
C VAL A 378 7.45 33.74 -26.09
N SER A 379 7.19 33.06 -27.21
CA SER A 379 8.11 33.09 -28.37
C SER A 379 7.52 33.95 -29.49
N ASN A 380 8.27 34.99 -29.89
CA ASN A 380 7.88 35.89 -30.97
C ASN A 380 8.53 35.54 -32.33
N LYS A 381 9.60 34.72 -32.38
CA LYS A 381 10.29 34.26 -33.61
C LYS A 381 11.03 32.93 -33.39
N LYS A 382 11.36 32.22 -34.49
CA LYS A 382 12.12 30.95 -34.50
C LYS A 382 13.45 31.12 -33.76
N GLU A 383 13.67 30.24 -32.80
CA GLU A 383 14.72 30.26 -31.76
C GLU A 383 16.11 30.65 -32.29
N GLU A 384 16.63 31.80 -31.86
CA GLU A 384 18.03 31.89 -31.43
C GLU A 384 18.03 31.62 -29.92
N ILE A 385 18.86 30.67 -29.48
CA ILE A 385 19.02 30.30 -28.09
C ILE A 385 19.72 31.49 -27.39
N ASP A 386 18.93 32.35 -26.77
CA ASP A 386 19.41 33.28 -25.75
C ASP A 386 19.08 32.66 -24.38
N ASP A 387 20.11 32.26 -23.64
CA ASP A 387 20.05 31.62 -22.31
C ASP A 387 19.62 32.63 -21.21
N GLY A 388 18.67 33.52 -21.52
CA GLY A 388 18.25 34.63 -20.66
C GLY A 388 16.74 34.88 -20.55
N GLU A 389 15.88 34.19 -21.30
CA GLU A 389 14.42 34.42 -21.16
C GLU A 389 13.83 33.67 -19.94
N GLU A 390 13.45 34.45 -18.93
CA GLU A 390 12.80 34.03 -17.68
C GLU A 390 11.60 33.10 -17.98
N GLU A 391 11.72 31.83 -17.58
CA GLU A 391 10.63 30.87 -17.64
C GLU A 391 9.59 31.20 -16.57
N LEU A 392 8.45 31.73 -16.99
CA LEU A 392 7.37 32.12 -16.09
C LEU A 392 6.55 30.88 -15.70
N SER A 393 5.98 30.89 -14.50
CA SER A 393 5.16 29.76 -14.05
C SER A 393 3.96 30.18 -13.20
N PHE A 394 2.90 29.38 -13.28
CA PHE A 394 1.73 29.53 -12.42
C PHE A 394 1.04 28.19 -12.16
N MET A 395 0.30 28.13 -11.06
CA MET A 395 -0.52 26.96 -10.72
C MET A 395 -1.84 26.99 -11.50
N PHE A 396 -2.11 25.93 -12.26
CA PHE A 396 -3.32 25.77 -13.06
C PHE A 396 -4.16 24.60 -12.55
N LYS A 397 -5.46 24.84 -12.34
CA LYS A 397 -6.39 23.83 -11.78
C LYS A 397 -7.34 23.21 -12.81
N GLY A 398 -7.35 23.73 -14.03
CA GLY A 398 -8.21 23.26 -15.10
C GLY A 398 -7.69 21.99 -15.79
N SER A 399 -8.56 21.36 -16.56
CA SER A 399 -8.24 20.19 -17.40
C SER A 399 -8.35 20.49 -18.91
N GLY A 400 -8.90 21.65 -19.28
CA GLY A 400 -9.10 22.07 -20.67
C GLY A 400 -8.01 23.00 -21.21
N VAL A 401 -7.63 22.82 -22.47
CA VAL A 401 -6.71 23.73 -23.18
C VAL A 401 -7.31 25.12 -23.37
N GLU A 402 -8.63 25.22 -23.54
CA GLU A 402 -9.28 26.52 -23.75
C GLU A 402 -9.25 27.39 -22.48
N GLU A 403 -9.42 26.77 -21.31
CA GLU A 403 -9.27 27.44 -20.01
C GLU A 403 -7.81 27.87 -19.77
N LEU A 404 -6.85 27.01 -20.14
CA LEU A 404 -5.42 27.35 -20.09
C LEU A 404 -5.09 28.51 -21.03
N LYS A 405 -5.68 28.52 -22.22
CA LYS A 405 -5.52 29.58 -23.23
C LYS A 405 -6.06 30.92 -22.73
N GLN A 406 -7.24 30.95 -22.13
CA GLN A 406 -7.77 32.17 -21.51
C GLN A 406 -6.88 32.67 -20.38
N ARG A 407 -6.36 31.76 -19.55
CA ARG A 407 -5.45 32.13 -18.46
C ARG A 407 -4.15 32.76 -18.98
N LEU A 408 -3.54 32.16 -20.00
CA LEU A 408 -2.31 32.67 -20.61
C LEU A 408 -2.52 33.99 -21.37
N LYS A 409 -3.70 34.21 -21.98
CA LYS A 409 -4.04 35.52 -22.57
C LYS A 409 -4.06 36.64 -21.53
N ASN A 410 -4.66 36.36 -20.36
CA ASN A 410 -4.70 37.34 -19.27
C ASN A 410 -3.32 37.63 -18.69
N ASP A 411 -2.45 36.62 -18.59
CA ASP A 411 -1.12 36.76 -18.00
C ASP A 411 -0.13 37.47 -18.95
N THR A 412 -0.21 37.16 -20.25
CA THR A 412 0.68 37.72 -21.29
C THR A 412 0.16 39.01 -21.93
N GLY A 413 -1.12 39.34 -21.78
CA GLY A 413 -1.76 40.50 -22.41
C GLY A 413 -1.98 40.36 -23.93
N LEU A 414 -1.79 39.16 -24.49
CA LEU A 414 -1.91 38.89 -25.93
C LEU A 414 -3.35 38.53 -26.32
N ASN A 415 -3.87 39.15 -27.38
CA ASN A 415 -5.27 38.98 -27.81
C ASN A 415 -5.56 37.61 -28.45
N ASP A 416 -4.64 37.10 -29.28
CA ASP A 416 -4.77 35.78 -29.88
C ASP A 416 -3.46 35.00 -29.87
N VAL A 417 -3.50 33.83 -29.24
CA VAL A 417 -2.33 33.00 -28.94
C VAL A 417 -2.62 31.55 -29.24
N VAL A 418 -1.58 30.83 -29.66
CA VAL A 418 -1.57 29.39 -29.80
C VAL A 418 -0.62 28.83 -28.74
N ILE A 419 -1.10 27.83 -28.00
CA ILE A 419 -0.29 27.11 -27.01
C ILE A 419 0.36 25.93 -27.73
N CYS A 420 1.68 25.89 -27.71
CA CYS A 420 2.47 24.82 -28.27
C CYS A 420 3.20 24.02 -27.17
N SER A 421 3.55 22.77 -27.47
CA SER A 421 4.44 21.96 -26.66
C SER A 421 5.57 21.44 -27.54
N HIS A 422 6.75 21.19 -26.97
CA HIS A 422 7.82 20.51 -27.69
C HIS A 422 7.50 19.01 -27.80
N ASN A 423 7.73 18.44 -28.98
CA ASN A 423 7.71 17.00 -29.17
C ASN A 423 8.99 16.39 -28.56
N PRO A 424 8.88 15.48 -27.58
CA PRO A 424 10.04 14.87 -26.92
C PRO A 424 10.99 14.11 -27.86
N LEU A 425 10.52 13.74 -29.06
CA LEU A 425 11.28 12.92 -30.01
C LEU A 425 12.14 13.75 -30.98
N ASN A 426 11.73 14.98 -31.30
CA ASN A 426 12.41 15.79 -32.32
C ASN A 426 12.57 17.26 -31.94
N GLY A 427 12.12 17.67 -30.75
CA GLY A 427 12.19 19.05 -30.25
C GLY A 427 11.26 20.05 -30.96
N GLN A 428 10.53 19.63 -32.00
CA GLN A 428 9.67 20.54 -32.76
C GLN A 428 8.43 20.93 -31.97
N LEU A 429 8.01 22.19 -32.12
CA LEU A 429 6.78 22.70 -31.54
C LEU A 429 5.56 22.16 -32.28
N TYR A 430 4.57 21.69 -31.53
CA TYR A 430 3.26 21.33 -32.06
C TYR A 430 2.13 21.99 -31.24
N PRO A 431 1.04 22.43 -31.87
CA PRO A 431 -0.06 23.10 -31.19
C PRO A 431 -0.87 22.11 -30.33
N LEU A 432 -1.15 22.47 -29.08
CA LEU A 432 -2.04 21.73 -28.20
C LEU A 432 -3.49 21.94 -28.65
N ARG A 433 -4.13 20.85 -29.12
CA ARG A 433 -5.54 20.85 -29.58
C ARG A 433 -6.45 19.88 -28.81
N LEU A 434 -5.87 19.04 -27.97
CA LEU A 434 -6.55 18.00 -27.19
C LEU A 434 -6.54 18.37 -25.71
N HIS A 435 -7.38 17.73 -24.88
CA HIS A 435 -7.37 17.92 -23.43
C HIS A 435 -5.97 17.75 -22.82
N LEU A 436 -5.69 18.50 -21.76
CA LEU A 436 -4.40 18.42 -21.07
C LEU A 436 -4.23 17.01 -20.46
N PRO A 437 -2.99 16.51 -20.33
CA PRO A 437 -2.74 15.19 -19.74
C PRO A 437 -3.46 15.01 -18.39
N PRO A 438 -4.13 13.87 -18.15
CA PRO A 438 -4.69 13.57 -16.84
C PRO A 438 -3.59 13.44 -15.77
N ASN A 439 -3.94 13.57 -14.48
CA ASN A 439 -3.05 13.47 -13.30
C ASN A 439 -2.32 14.73 -12.80
N ASN A 440 -2.73 15.94 -13.21
CA ASN A 440 -2.11 17.21 -12.76
C ASN A 440 -0.57 17.23 -12.90
N ILE A 441 -0.05 16.58 -13.95
CA ILE A 441 1.38 16.60 -14.26
C ILE A 441 1.76 18.01 -14.71
N ASP A 442 2.89 18.49 -14.19
CA ASP A 442 3.48 19.77 -14.58
C ASP A 442 3.82 19.79 -16.07
N MET A 443 3.65 20.96 -16.71
CA MET A 443 3.80 21.09 -18.16
C MET A 443 4.61 22.32 -18.52
N HIS A 444 5.46 22.17 -19.55
CA HIS A 444 6.13 23.27 -20.23
C HIS A 444 5.39 23.56 -21.52
N VAL A 445 5.01 24.82 -21.74
CA VAL A 445 4.28 25.25 -22.93
C VAL A 445 4.90 26.50 -23.52
N VAL A 446 4.85 26.63 -24.84
CA VAL A 446 5.31 27.83 -25.55
C VAL A 446 4.09 28.57 -26.06
N VAL A 447 3.97 29.84 -25.68
CA VAL A 447 2.90 30.74 -26.11
C VAL A 447 3.39 31.47 -27.36
N VAL A 448 2.72 31.25 -28.47
CA VAL A 448 3.05 31.87 -29.76
C VAL A 448 1.90 32.79 -30.19
N PRO A 449 2.13 34.07 -30.50
CA PRO A 449 1.11 34.93 -31.09
C PRO A 449 0.58 34.33 -32.40
N SER A 450 -0.74 34.31 -32.61
CA SER A 450 -1.33 33.73 -33.83
C SER A 450 -0.82 34.36 -35.13
N SER A 451 -0.35 35.62 -35.09
CA SER A 451 0.28 36.33 -36.22
C SER A 451 1.62 35.73 -36.66
N SER A 452 2.30 34.98 -35.79
CA SER A 452 3.64 34.41 -36.00
C SER A 452 3.62 32.88 -36.17
N LEU A 453 2.43 32.26 -36.13
CA LEU A 453 2.25 30.80 -36.16
C LEU A 453 2.83 30.14 -37.42
N SER A 454 2.72 30.79 -38.58
CA SER A 454 3.19 30.28 -39.87
C SER A 454 4.71 30.30 -40.03
N GLU A 455 5.42 31.07 -39.19
CA GLU A 455 6.88 31.12 -39.15
C GLU A 455 7.48 30.08 -38.18
N VAL A 456 6.71 29.66 -37.16
CA VAL A 456 7.14 28.76 -36.09
C VAL A 456 6.89 27.28 -36.40
N LEU A 457 5.83 26.93 -37.14
CA LEU A 457 5.47 25.53 -37.46
C LEU A 457 6.12 24.97 -38.74
N LYS A 458 7.22 25.57 -39.22
CA LYS A 458 7.97 25.12 -40.42
C LYS A 458 9.21 24.31 -40.12
#